data_AF-A0A6J4FIE1-F1
#
_entry.id   AF-A0A6J4FIE1-F1
#
_cell.length_a   1.000
_cell.length_b   1.000
_cell.length_c   1.000
_cell.angle_alpha   90.00
_cell.angle_beta   90.00
_cell.angle_gamma   90.00
#
_symmetry.space_group_name_H-M   'P 1'
#
loop_
_entity.id
_entity.type
_entity.pdbx_description
1 polymer ?
#
loop_
_entity_poly.entity_id
_entity_poly.type
_entity_poly.pdbx_seq_one_letter_code
_entity_poly.pdbx_strand_id
1 'polypeptide(L)' 'MPSIDFSHLSRQERIDLIGDLCESLDDAAVTVTPAQKDEIDRRVASLDEDAGHARGVDEVVSLLRRRYR' A
#
# COMPACT_ATOMS: atom_id res chain seq x y z
N MET A 1 -20.60 12.52 3.65
CA MET A 1 -20.04 11.68 4.72
C MET A 1 -19.40 12.57 5.76
N PRO A 2 -19.53 12.27 7.06
CA PRO A 2 -18.78 12.98 8.08
C PRO A 2 -17.28 12.78 7.84
N SER A 3 -16.51 13.87 7.90
CA SER A 3 -15.05 13.84 7.80
C SER A 3 -14.48 13.56 9.18
N ILE A 4 -13.69 12.50 9.32
CA ILE A 4 -12.93 12.25 10.55
C ILE A 4 -11.66 13.10 10.49
N ASP A 5 -11.39 13.87 11.56
CA ASP A 5 -10.20 14.72 11.65
C ASP A 5 -9.02 13.99 12.29
N PHE A 6 -7.91 13.91 11.56
CA PHE A 6 -6.63 13.32 12.00
C PHE A 6 -5.52 14.37 12.15
N SER A 7 -5.86 15.66 12.15
CA SER A 7 -4.90 16.77 12.24
C SER A 7 -4.02 16.70 13.49
N HIS A 8 -4.56 16.13 14.58
CA HIS A 8 -3.89 15.95 15.87
C HIS A 8 -2.82 14.84 15.88
N LEU A 9 -2.81 13.94 14.89
CA LEU A 9 -1.83 12.84 14.81
C LEU A 9 -0.52 13.31 14.17
N SER A 10 0.59 12.93 14.78
CA SER A 10 1.93 13.02 14.19
C SER A 10 2.04 12.15 12.95
N ARG A 11 3.13 12.31 12.18
CA ARG A 11 3.36 11.50 10.98
C ARG A 11 3.48 10.01 11.30
N GLN A 12 4.11 9.66 12.42
CA GLN A 12 4.27 8.26 12.82
C GLN A 12 2.93 7.66 13.25
N GLU A 13 2.17 8.37 14.09
CA GLU A 13 0.84 7.90 14.53
C GLU A 13 -0.14 7.72 13.36
N ARG A 14 -0.01 8.52 12.29
CA ARG A 14 -0.78 8.31 11.06
C ARG A 14 -0.38 7.03 10.33
N ILE A 15 0.91 6.71 10.29
CA ILE A 15 1.39 5.47 9.67
C ILE A 15 0.93 4.28 10.50
N ASP A 16 1.05 4.35 11.82
CA ASP A 16 0.61 3.29 12.73
C ASP A 16 -0.90 3.06 12.59
N LEU A 17 -1.70 4.14 12.58
CA LEU A 17 -3.14 4.06 12.33
C LEU A 17 -3.48 3.42 10.98
N ILE A 18 -2.72 3.71 9.92
CA ILE A 18 -2.94 3.04 8.62
C ILE A 18 -2.72 1.53 8.75
N GLY A 19 -1.68 1.12 9.49
CA GLY A 19 -1.44 -0.29 9.80
C GLY A 19 -2.60 -0.94 10.53
N ASP A 20 -3.03 -0.34 11.65
CA ASP A 20 -4.14 -0.83 12.47
C ASP A 20 -5.44 -0.92 11.66
N LEU A 21 -5.71 0.08 10.80
CA LEU A 21 -6.88 0.06 9.93
C LEU A 21 -6.81 -1.08 8.92
N CYS A 22 -5.65 -1.29 8.29
CA CYS A 22 -5.46 -2.41 7.36
C CYS A 22 -5.65 -3.77 8.06
N GLU A 23 -5.14 -3.94 9.27
CA GLU A 23 -5.29 -5.17 10.07
C GLU A 23 -6.73 -5.37 10.56
N SER A 24 -7.50 -4.30 10.72
CA SER A 24 -8.90 -4.38 11.13
C SER A 24 -9.87 -4.80 10.00
N LEU A 25 -9.42 -4.80 8.75
CA LEU A 25 -10.24 -5.20 7.61
C LEU A 25 -10.33 -6.73 7.54
N ASP A 26 -11.55 -7.24 7.42
CA ASP A 26 -11.80 -8.63 7.03
C ASP A 26 -11.66 -8.74 5.50
N ASP A 27 -10.87 -9.70 5.01
CA ASP A 27 -10.70 -9.98 3.58
C ASP A 27 -12.05 -10.16 2.87
N ALA A 28 -13.04 -10.77 3.55
CA ALA A 28 -14.37 -10.98 3.01
C ALA A 28 -15.20 -9.69 2.88
N ALA A 29 -14.82 -8.62 3.60
CA ALA A 29 -15.50 -7.33 3.56
C ALA A 29 -15.00 -6.42 2.41
N VAL A 30 -13.86 -6.73 1.79
CA VAL A 30 -13.30 -5.93 0.69
C VAL A 30 -13.95 -6.35 -0.64
N THR A 31 -14.99 -5.62 -1.03
CA THR A 31 -15.67 -5.88 -2.31
C THR A 31 -14.91 -5.22 -3.47
N VAL A 32 -14.23 -6.03 -4.28
CA VAL A 32 -13.61 -5.55 -5.53
C VAL A 32 -14.61 -5.57 -6.68
N THR A 33 -14.56 -4.54 -7.53
CA THR A 33 -15.32 -4.54 -8.78
C THR A 33 -14.77 -5.59 -9.75
N PRO A 34 -15.57 -6.07 -10.73
CA PRO A 34 -15.07 -7.00 -11.74
C PRO A 34 -13.81 -6.50 -12.45
N ALA A 35 -13.79 -5.21 -12.84
CA ALA A 35 -12.63 -4.61 -13.51
C ALA A 35 -11.36 -4.58 -12.62
N GLN A 36 -11.51 -4.38 -11.31
CA GLN A 36 -10.38 -4.45 -10.37
C GLN A 36 -9.90 -5.89 -10.21
N LYS A 37 -10.81 -6.86 -10.16
CA LYS A 37 -10.46 -8.27 -10.11
C LYS A 37 -9.68 -8.70 -11.35
N ASP A 38 -10.15 -8.34 -12.54
CA ASP A 38 -9.46 -8.67 -13.80
C ASP A 38 -8.04 -8.08 -13.85
N GLU A 39 -7.86 -6.84 -13.36
CA GLU A 39 -6.54 -6.20 -13.27
C GLU A 39 -5.63 -6.88 -12.24
N ILE A 40 -6.16 -7.29 -11.08
CA ILE A 40 -5.40 -8.04 -10.08
C ILE A 40 -4.95 -9.38 -10.67
N ASP A 41 -5.87 -10.13 -11.28
CA ASP A 41 -5.58 -11.42 -11.89
C ASP A 41 -4.51 -11.28 -13.00
N ARG A 42 -4.58 -10.22 -13.82
CA ARG A 42 -3.55 -9.89 -14.83
C ARG A 42 -2.18 -9.65 -14.21
N ARG A 43 -2.09 -8.87 -13.12
CA ARG A 43 -0.81 -8.55 -12.45
C ARG A 43 -0.22 -9.74 -11.72
N VAL A 44 -1.06 -10.58 -11.12
CA VAL A 44 -0.61 -11.80 -10.47
C VAL A 44 -0.01 -12.75 -11.51
N ALA A 45 -0.63 -12.85 -12.69
CA ALA A 45 -0.12 -13.68 -13.78
C ALA A 45 1.23 -13.18 -14.34
N SER A 46 1.49 -11.87 -14.37
CA SER A 46 2.75 -11.30 -14.85
C SER A 46 3.80 -11.10 -13.74
N LEU A 47 3.49 -11.43 -12.49
CA LEU A 47 4.30 -11.05 -11.33
C LEU A 47 5.75 -11.56 -11.42
N ASP A 48 5.94 -12.80 -11.86
CA ASP A 48 7.28 -13.41 -11.97
C ASP A 48 8.12 -12.75 -13.08
N GLU A 49 7.49 -12.33 -14.17
CA GLU A 49 8.15 -11.60 -15.26
C GLU A 49 8.46 -10.15 -14.85
N ASP A 50 7.54 -9.53 -14.12
CA ASP A 50 7.67 -8.17 -13.60
C ASP A 50 8.71 -8.09 -12.47
N ALA A 51 8.93 -9.18 -11.73
CA ALA A 51 9.91 -9.25 -10.64
C ALA A 51 11.34 -8.93 -11.13
N GLY A 52 11.68 -9.25 -12.39
CA GLY A 52 12.96 -8.87 -12.99
C GLY A 52 13.18 -7.36 -13.14
N HIS A 53 12.11 -6.57 -13.08
CA HIS A 53 12.12 -5.11 -13.13
C HIS A 53 11.92 -4.46 -11.75
N ALA A 54 11.67 -5.26 -10.70
CA ALA A 54 11.47 -4.77 -9.35
C ALA A 54 12.79 -4.26 -8.76
N ARG A 55 12.69 -3.20 -7.95
CA ARG A 55 13.82 -2.71 -7.15
C ARG A 55 13.69 -3.23 -5.73
N GLY A 56 14.81 -3.67 -5.15
CA GLY A 56 14.84 -4.09 -3.76
C GLY A 56 14.44 -2.96 -2.82
N VAL A 57 13.67 -3.27 -1.78
CA VAL A 57 13.19 -2.26 -0.82
C VAL A 57 14.34 -1.46 -0.21
N ASP A 58 15.45 -2.13 0.12
CA ASP A 58 16.64 -1.47 0.67
C ASP A 58 17.27 -0.46 -0.31
N GLU A 59 17.23 -0.77 -1.61
CA GLU A 59 17.73 0.12 -2.66
C GLU A 59 16.86 1.39 -2.74
N VAL A 60 15.54 1.20 -2.75
CA VAL A 60 14.57 2.30 -2.80
C VAL A 60 14.67 3.18 -1.56
N VAL A 61 14.72 2.58 -0.36
CA VAL A 61 14.89 3.30 0.91
C VAL A 61 16.19 4.09 0.93
N SER A 62 17.29 3.49 0.45
CA SER A 62 18.59 4.15 0.36
C SER A 62 18.54 5.37 -0.57
N LEU A 63 17.86 5.26 -1.72
CA LEU A 63 17.70 6.37 -2.66
C LEU A 63 16.86 7.50 -2.10
N LEU A 64 15.74 7.18 -1.44
CA LEU A 64 14.88 8.18 -0.81
C LEU A 64 15.63 8.95 0.28
N ARG A 65 16.39 8.23 1.13
CA ARG A 65 17.24 8.84 2.16
C ARG A 65 18.32 9.75 1.57
N ARG A 66 18.89 9.41 0.42
CA ARG A 66 19.86 10.27 -0.29
C ARG A 66 19.21 11.51 -0.89
N ARG A 67 18.00 11.39 -1.44
CA ARG A 67 17.30 12.48 -2.15
C ARG A 67 16.69 13.53 -1.21
N TYR A 68 16.25 13.11 -0.02
CA TYR A 68 15.54 13.97 0.93
C TYR A 68 16.32 14.19 2.23
N ARG A 69 17.66 14.08 2.16
CA ARG A 69 18.57 14.50 3.23
C ARG A 69 18.90 15.98 3.11
#